data_AF-A0AB74N201-F1
#
_entry.id   AF-A0AB74N201-F1
#
_cell.length_a   1.000
_cell.length_b   1.000
_cell.length_c   1.000
_cell.angle_alpha   90.00
_cell.angle_beta   90.00
_cell.angle_gamma   90.00
#
_symmetry.space_group_name_H-M   'P 1'
#
loop_
_entity.id
_entity.type
_entity.pdbx_description
1 polymer ?
#
loop_
_entity_poly.entity_id
_entity_poly.type
_entity_poly.pdbx_seq_one_letter_code
_entity_poly.pdbx_strand_id
1 'polypeptide(L)'
;RISPGGKWVVTGSDNRRNLIWSLQDVNKRSTLARVNDGIYDKDKNEYDKSKLLPVPEKFNGMQKAGLFNVLAIAFLTDKDFILFDRNVKDRIHPIYTTGDVWIQGYVDLGKRKSISQSNLSIGSSPETHILVISQGSGIAVYRYHPETKELDNIWVAD
;
A
#
# COMPACT_ATOMS: atom_id res chain seq x y z
N ARG A 1 -3.57 6.86 -9.00
CA ARG A 1 -3.28 8.01 -8.13
C ARG A 1 -2.00 8.66 -8.62
N ILE A 2 -1.97 9.99 -8.79
CA ILE A 2 -0.76 10.74 -9.11
C ILE A 2 -0.02 11.02 -7.80
N SER A 3 1.31 10.93 -7.78
CA SER A 3 2.12 11.29 -6.61
C SER A 3 1.99 12.78 -6.29
N PRO A 4 2.18 13.21 -5.02
CA PRO A 4 2.07 14.62 -4.63
C PRO A 4 2.92 15.55 -5.49
N GLY A 5 4.15 15.15 -5.79
CA GLY A 5 5.04 15.92 -6.69
C GLY A 5 4.72 15.84 -8.19
N GLY A 6 3.65 15.18 -8.62
CA GLY A 6 3.22 15.14 -10.02
C GLY A 6 4.14 14.38 -10.98
N LYS A 7 5.04 13.53 -10.47
CA LYS A 7 6.05 12.83 -11.28
C LYS A 7 5.73 11.37 -11.56
N TRP A 8 4.87 10.75 -10.75
CA TRP A 8 4.58 9.32 -10.83
C TRP A 8 3.09 9.05 -10.83
N VAL A 9 2.70 7.98 -11.52
CA VAL A 9 1.36 7.40 -11.44
C VAL A 9 1.47 6.01 -10.83
N VAL A 10 0.61 5.73 -9.85
CA VAL A 10 0.43 4.41 -9.25
C VAL A 10 -0.99 3.91 -9.57
N THR A 11 -1.12 2.65 -9.94
CA THR A 11 -2.42 2.00 -10.18
C THR A 11 -2.63 0.78 -9.32
N GLY A 12 -3.86 0.65 -8.84
CA GLY A 12 -4.40 -0.59 -8.30
C GLY A 12 -5.02 -1.42 -9.42
N SER A 13 -5.06 -2.74 -9.23
CA SER A 13 -5.71 -3.67 -10.14
C SER A 13 -6.54 -4.70 -9.38
N ASP A 14 -7.53 -5.26 -10.06
CA ASP A 14 -8.30 -6.41 -9.57
C ASP A 14 -7.47 -7.70 -9.56
N ASN A 15 -6.43 -7.80 -10.41
CA ASN A 15 -5.68 -9.04 -10.66
C ASN A 15 -4.21 -8.99 -10.24
N ARG A 16 -3.85 -8.25 -9.18
CA ARG A 16 -2.48 -8.07 -8.65
C ARG A 16 -1.48 -7.38 -9.57
N ARG A 17 -1.86 -6.95 -10.78
CA ARG A 17 -1.00 -6.15 -11.65
C ARG A 17 -1.02 -4.68 -11.24
N ASN A 18 -0.52 -4.41 -10.04
CA ASN A 18 -0.35 -3.05 -9.55
C ASN A 18 0.89 -2.45 -10.17
N LEU A 19 0.76 -1.28 -10.79
CA LEU A 19 1.81 -0.70 -11.62
C LEU A 19 2.23 0.67 -11.08
N ILE A 20 3.46 1.04 -11.40
CA ILE A 20 4.01 2.37 -11.24
C ILE A 20 4.73 2.78 -12.52
N TRP A 21 4.62 4.06 -12.90
CA TRP A 21 5.42 4.63 -13.99
C TRP A 21 5.65 6.13 -13.80
N SER A 22 6.73 6.60 -14.41
CA SER A 22 7.09 8.02 -14.44
C SER A 22 6.24 8.74 -15.48
N LEU A 23 5.80 9.97 -15.16
CA LEU A 23 5.14 10.85 -16.13
C LEU A 23 6.12 11.48 -17.12
N GLN A 24 7.43 11.39 -16.86
CA GLN A 24 8.47 11.80 -17.82
C GLN A 24 8.67 10.77 -18.93
N ASP A 25 8.33 9.50 -18.68
CA ASP A 25 8.38 8.42 -19.66
C ASP A 25 7.23 7.44 -19.43
N VAL A 26 6.09 7.75 -20.06
CA VAL A 26 4.82 7.02 -19.90
C VAL A 26 4.85 5.59 -20.48
N ASN A 27 5.90 5.25 -21.23
CA ASN A 27 6.07 3.90 -21.79
C ASN A 27 6.74 2.96 -20.80
N LYS A 28 7.44 3.48 -19.80
CA LYS A 28 8.17 2.68 -18.81
C LYS A 28 7.31 2.35 -17.60
N ARG A 29 6.45 1.33 -17.76
CA ARG A 29 5.58 0.81 -16.69
C ARG A 29 6.20 -0.40 -16.02
N SER A 30 6.18 -0.42 -14.69
CA SER A 30 6.76 -1.49 -13.89
C SER A 30 5.76 -2.03 -12.88
N THR A 31 5.82 -3.34 -12.64
CA THR A 31 4.96 -4.01 -11.65
C THR A 31 5.56 -3.87 -10.26
N LEU A 32 4.73 -3.57 -9.27
CA LEU A 32 5.13 -3.54 -7.86
C LEU A 32 5.36 -4.97 -7.33
N ALA A 33 6.39 -5.13 -6.50
CA ALA A 33 6.72 -6.39 -5.86
C ALA A 33 5.62 -6.88 -4.90
N ARG A 34 5.43 -8.19 -4.84
CA ARG A 34 4.44 -8.85 -3.96
C ARG A 34 5.10 -9.35 -2.68
N VAL A 35 4.36 -9.30 -1.56
CA VAL A 35 4.85 -9.58 -0.20
C VAL A 35 5.57 -10.93 -0.02
N ASN A 36 5.22 -11.97 -0.79
CA ASN A 36 5.87 -13.28 -0.72
C ASN A 36 6.47 -13.76 -2.05
N ASP A 37 6.11 -13.10 -3.15
CA ASP A 37 6.48 -13.54 -4.49
C ASP A 37 7.55 -12.65 -5.10
N GLY A 38 7.67 -11.37 -4.72
CA GLY A 38 8.52 -10.43 -5.45
C GLY A 38 7.90 -10.02 -6.80
N ILE A 39 8.72 -9.94 -7.85
CA ILE A 39 8.30 -9.44 -9.17
C ILE A 39 8.32 -10.59 -10.18
N TYR A 40 7.24 -10.78 -10.92
CA TYR A 40 7.21 -11.81 -11.96
C TYR A 40 8.02 -11.36 -13.19
N ASP A 41 9.03 -12.15 -13.54
CA ASP A 41 9.84 -12.02 -14.75
C ASP A 41 9.24 -12.92 -15.83
N LYS A 42 8.73 -12.31 -16.90
CA LYS A 42 8.11 -13.04 -18.00
C LYS A 42 9.11 -13.81 -18.85
N ASP A 43 10.32 -13.29 -19.01
CA ASP A 43 11.33 -13.86 -19.90
C ASP A 43 11.90 -15.14 -19.30
N LYS A 44 12.00 -15.18 -17.97
CA LYS A 44 12.43 -16.35 -17.21
C LYS A 44 11.28 -17.24 -16.74
N ASN A 45 10.03 -16.78 -16.88
CA ASN A 45 8.84 -17.43 -16.36
C ASN A 45 8.94 -17.76 -14.86
N GLU A 46 9.55 -16.87 -14.08
CA GLU A 46 9.81 -17.06 -12.66
C GLU A 46 9.56 -15.77 -11.88
N TYR A 47 9.63 -15.84 -10.56
CA TYR A 47 9.55 -14.67 -9.71
C TYR A 47 10.95 -14.25 -9.25
N ASP A 48 11.34 -13.02 -9.58
CA ASP A 48 12.48 -12.35 -8.97
C ASP A 48 12.18 -12.03 -7.51
N LYS A 49 12.96 -12.62 -6.62
CA LYS A 49 12.91 -12.43 -5.17
C LYS A 49 14.18 -11.80 -4.62
N SER A 50 15.10 -11.36 -5.49
CA SER A 50 16.46 -10.91 -5.12
C SER A 50 16.48 -9.76 -4.12
N LYS A 51 15.46 -8.90 -4.13
CA LYS A 51 15.31 -7.76 -3.20
C LYS A 51 14.01 -7.84 -2.40
N LEU A 52 13.45 -9.03 -2.23
CA LEU A 52 12.24 -9.21 -1.45
C LEU A 52 12.52 -8.91 0.03
N LEU A 53 11.85 -7.89 0.56
CA LEU A 53 11.93 -7.55 1.98
C LEU A 53 11.10 -8.56 2.80
N PRO A 54 11.70 -9.35 3.72
CA PRO A 54 10.94 -10.27 4.54
C PRO A 54 9.97 -9.52 5.45
N VAL A 55 8.80 -10.12 5.67
CA VAL A 55 7.82 -9.56 6.62
C VAL A 55 8.38 -9.70 8.05
N PRO A 56 8.44 -8.62 8.85
CA PRO A 56 8.92 -8.69 10.22
C PRO A 56 8.18 -9.72 11.09
N GLU A 57 8.90 -10.40 11.98
CA GLU A 57 8.34 -11.45 12.85
C GLU A 57 7.19 -10.95 13.75
N LYS A 58 7.19 -9.65 14.11
CA LYS A 58 6.10 -9.02 14.87
C LYS A 58 4.73 -9.15 14.20
N PHE A 59 4.70 -9.47 12.89
CA PHE A 59 3.49 -9.67 12.11
C PHE A 59 3.15 -11.16 11.85
N ASN A 60 3.83 -12.08 12.52
CA ASN A 60 3.52 -13.51 12.42
C ASN A 60 2.06 -13.80 12.82
N GLY A 61 1.40 -14.67 12.05
CA GLY A 61 -0.02 -14.99 12.24
C GLY A 61 -1.00 -13.90 11.78
N MET A 62 -0.52 -12.73 11.35
CA MET A 62 -1.37 -11.68 10.79
C MET A 62 -1.49 -11.83 9.27
N GLN A 63 -2.70 -11.58 8.75
CA GLN A 63 -2.95 -11.71 7.32
C GLN A 63 -2.33 -10.54 6.55
N LYS A 64 -1.51 -10.90 5.56
CA LYS A 64 -0.78 -9.98 4.68
C LYS A 64 -1.64 -9.63 3.48
N ALA A 65 -1.59 -8.37 3.07
CA ALA A 65 -2.29 -7.87 1.89
C ALA A 65 -1.91 -8.67 0.65
N GLY A 66 -2.93 -9.27 0.03
CA GLY A 66 -2.77 -9.96 -1.24
C GLY A 66 -2.72 -8.99 -2.43
N LEU A 67 -3.17 -7.74 -2.23
CA LEU A 67 -3.27 -6.67 -3.23
C LEU A 67 -4.02 -7.10 -4.50
N PHE A 68 -5.08 -7.90 -4.32
CA PHE A 68 -6.16 -8.11 -5.29
C PHE A 68 -7.28 -7.12 -5.05
N ASN A 69 -8.05 -6.77 -6.08
CA ASN A 69 -9.20 -5.86 -5.95
C ASN A 69 -8.82 -4.58 -5.18
N VAL A 70 -7.76 -3.92 -5.64
CA VAL A 70 -7.28 -2.69 -5.00
C VAL A 70 -8.30 -1.59 -5.22
N LEU A 71 -8.84 -1.07 -4.11
CA LEU A 71 -9.89 -0.05 -4.10
C LEU A 71 -9.33 1.37 -4.02
N ALA A 72 -8.18 1.54 -3.37
CA ALA A 72 -7.62 2.85 -3.10
C ALA A 72 -6.09 2.81 -2.96
N ILE A 73 -5.49 3.98 -3.11
CA ILE A 73 -4.06 4.24 -2.94
C ILE A 73 -3.94 5.52 -2.11
N ALA A 74 -3.13 5.48 -1.05
CA ALA A 74 -2.83 6.65 -0.24
C ALA A 74 -1.32 6.92 -0.22
N PHE A 75 -0.96 8.19 -0.43
CA PHE A 75 0.39 8.67 -0.21
C PHE A 75 0.53 9.09 1.27
N LEU A 76 1.55 8.55 1.92
CA LEU A 76 1.90 8.81 3.32
C LEU A 76 3.01 9.89 3.42
N THR A 77 3.79 10.04 2.35
CA THR A 77 4.73 11.14 2.10
C THR A 77 4.68 11.49 0.61
N ASP A 78 5.52 12.42 0.15
CA ASP A 78 5.63 12.77 -1.28
C ASP A 78 6.02 11.58 -2.18
N LYS A 79 6.58 10.53 -1.58
CA LYS A 79 7.10 9.36 -2.28
C LYS A 79 6.55 8.04 -1.75
N ASP A 80 6.25 7.93 -0.46
CA ASP A 80 5.83 6.67 0.17
C ASP A 80 4.31 6.52 0.08
N PHE A 81 3.85 5.32 -0.28
CA PHE A 81 2.44 5.03 -0.48
C PHE A 81 2.10 3.58 -0.14
N ILE A 82 0.82 3.36 0.13
CA ILE A 82 0.22 2.04 0.37
C ILE A 82 -1.02 1.83 -0.51
N LEU A 83 -1.29 0.57 -0.83
CA LEU A 83 -2.46 0.13 -1.58
C LEU A 83 -3.43 -0.56 -0.63
N PHE A 84 -4.74 -0.35 -0.85
CA PHE A 84 -5.80 -0.95 -0.04
C PHE A 84 -6.60 -1.92 -0.91
N ASP A 85 -6.48 -3.21 -0.60
CA ASP A 85 -7.33 -4.24 -1.16
C ASP A 85 -8.68 -4.32 -0.44
N ARG A 86 -9.64 -4.94 -1.14
CA ARG A 86 -11.00 -5.17 -0.66
C ARG A 86 -11.07 -6.10 0.57
N ASN A 87 -10.08 -6.95 0.79
CA ASN A 87 -10.15 -7.97 1.82
C ASN A 87 -9.92 -7.38 3.21
N VAL A 88 -11.00 -7.17 3.98
CA VAL A 88 -10.94 -6.57 5.32
C VAL A 88 -10.09 -7.34 6.34
N LYS A 89 -9.80 -8.62 6.09
CA LYS A 89 -8.90 -9.41 6.94
C LYS A 89 -7.43 -9.07 6.72
N ASP A 90 -7.08 -8.53 5.55
CA ASP A 90 -5.73 -8.09 5.25
C ASP A 90 -5.41 -6.90 6.17
N ARG A 91 -4.41 -7.10 7.03
CA ARG A 91 -4.02 -6.19 8.11
C ARG A 91 -2.64 -5.59 7.83
N ILE A 92 -1.74 -6.42 7.30
CA ILE A 92 -0.35 -6.03 7.03
C ILE A 92 -0.20 -5.62 5.58
N HIS A 93 0.02 -4.33 5.34
CA HIS A 93 0.15 -3.77 4.00
C HIS A 93 1.60 -3.37 3.71
N PRO A 94 2.12 -3.68 2.50
CA PRO A 94 3.45 -3.23 2.10
C PRO A 94 3.45 -1.72 1.83
N ILE A 95 4.56 -1.07 2.19
CA ILE A 95 4.89 0.30 1.81
C ILE A 95 5.74 0.25 0.56
N TYR A 96 5.40 1.09 -0.41
CA TYR A 96 6.19 1.33 -1.61
C TYR A 96 6.67 2.78 -1.63
N THR A 97 7.72 3.03 -2.40
CA THR A 97 8.26 4.38 -2.65
C THR A 97 8.29 4.63 -4.14
N THR A 98 7.88 5.82 -4.59
CA THR A 98 7.91 6.14 -6.02
C THR A 98 9.31 6.03 -6.60
N GLY A 99 9.42 5.41 -7.78
CA GLY A 99 10.70 5.14 -8.43
C GLY A 99 11.38 3.83 -8.00
N ASP A 100 10.84 3.15 -6.99
CA ASP A 100 11.23 1.79 -6.62
C ASP A 100 10.02 0.84 -6.74
N VAL A 101 10.27 -0.33 -7.31
CA VAL A 101 9.27 -1.38 -7.47
C VAL A 101 9.23 -2.32 -6.26
N TRP A 102 10.25 -2.28 -5.41
CA TRP A 102 10.39 -3.15 -4.25
C TRP A 102 9.70 -2.60 -3.01
N ILE A 103 9.30 -3.51 -2.13
CA ILE A 103 8.68 -3.19 -0.84
C ILE A 103 9.73 -2.56 0.08
N GLN A 104 9.37 -1.44 0.68
CA GLN A 104 10.26 -0.62 1.52
C GLN A 104 9.99 -0.79 3.01
N GLY A 105 8.88 -1.43 3.36
CA GLY A 105 8.45 -1.67 4.74
C GLY A 105 7.05 -2.24 4.80
N TYR A 106 6.52 -2.40 6.01
CA TYR A 106 5.19 -2.96 6.25
C TYR A 106 4.49 -2.17 7.34
N VAL A 107 3.23 -1.84 7.11
CA VAL A 107 2.36 -1.20 8.10
C VAL A 107 1.25 -2.13 8.53
N ASP A 108 0.81 -1.95 9.77
CA ASP A 108 -0.37 -2.60 10.32
C ASP A 108 -1.54 -1.61 10.31
N LEU A 109 -2.60 -1.90 9.55
CA LEU A 109 -3.81 -1.08 9.52
C LEU A 109 -4.79 -1.39 10.66
N GLY A 110 -4.44 -2.29 11.56
CA GLY A 110 -5.30 -2.79 12.63
C GLY A 110 -6.44 -3.66 12.11
N LYS A 111 -7.34 -4.05 13.01
CA LYS A 111 -8.57 -4.76 12.64
C LYS A 111 -9.55 -3.77 12.03
N ARG A 112 -9.84 -3.90 10.73
CA ARG A 112 -10.85 -3.08 10.06
C ARG A 112 -12.24 -3.64 10.35
N LYS A 113 -13.15 -2.80 10.85
CA LYS A 113 -14.57 -3.17 10.96
C LYS A 113 -15.16 -3.32 9.55
N SER A 114 -16.02 -4.32 9.37
CA SER A 114 -16.64 -4.61 8.08
C SER A 114 -17.49 -3.42 7.61
N ILE A 115 -16.99 -2.67 6.64
CA ILE A 115 -17.79 -1.74 5.85
C ILE A 115 -18.52 -2.53 4.76
N SER A 116 -19.73 -2.11 4.40
CA SER A 116 -20.25 -2.46 3.07
C SER A 116 -19.22 -2.00 2.05
N GLN A 117 -18.76 -2.92 1.21
CA GLN A 117 -17.58 -2.77 0.34
C GLN A 117 -17.67 -1.59 -0.65
N SER A 118 -18.83 -0.94 -0.76
CA SER A 118 -19.13 0.24 -1.58
C SER A 118 -18.70 1.58 -0.97
N ASN A 119 -18.38 1.65 0.32
CA ASN A 119 -18.21 2.92 1.05
C ASN A 119 -16.80 3.13 1.63
N LEU A 120 -15.77 2.43 1.14
CA LEU A 120 -14.40 2.64 1.60
C LEU A 120 -13.92 4.04 1.16
N SER A 121 -13.85 4.96 2.11
CA SER A 121 -13.28 6.29 1.96
C SER A 121 -11.91 6.34 2.63
N ILE A 122 -10.93 6.88 1.90
CA ILE A 122 -9.56 7.05 2.39
C ILE A 122 -9.10 8.47 2.06
N GLY A 123 -8.65 9.17 3.09
CA GLY A 123 -7.97 10.46 2.96
C GLY A 123 -6.54 10.35 3.46
N SER A 124 -5.62 11.10 2.87
CA SER A 124 -4.26 11.23 3.40
C SER A 124 -3.70 12.61 3.16
N SER A 125 -2.83 13.04 4.08
CA SER A 125 -2.02 14.25 4.00
C SER A 125 -0.55 13.85 4.03
N PRO A 126 0.12 13.81 2.87
CA PRO A 126 1.54 13.49 2.76
C PRO A 126 2.44 14.43 3.56
N GLU A 127 2.12 15.72 3.60
CA GLU A 127 2.91 16.76 4.28
C GLU A 127 2.90 16.58 5.80
N THR A 128 1.75 16.20 6.37
CA THR A 128 1.60 16.01 7.82
C THR A 128 1.69 14.55 8.24
N HIS A 129 1.91 13.64 7.29
CA HIS A 129 1.99 12.20 7.48
C HIS A 129 0.74 11.60 8.14
N ILE A 130 -0.44 12.11 7.79
CA ILE A 130 -1.72 11.62 8.35
C ILE A 130 -2.44 10.77 7.31
N LEU A 131 -2.99 9.64 7.76
CA LEU A 131 -3.87 8.76 7.00
C LEU A 131 -5.20 8.62 7.74
N VAL A 132 -6.32 8.72 7.03
CA VAL A 132 -7.67 8.55 7.57
C VAL A 132 -8.38 7.48 6.76
N ILE A 133 -8.97 6.51 7.45
CA ILE A 133 -9.69 5.38 6.85
C ILE A 133 -11.08 5.32 7.45
N SER A 134 -12.13 5.29 6.62
CA SER A 134 -13.49 5.01 7.09
C SER A 134 -13.62 3.57 7.60
N GLN A 135 -14.28 3.37 8.74
CA GLN A 135 -14.51 2.06 9.36
C GLN A 135 -15.93 1.95 9.91
N GLY A 136 -16.82 1.29 9.16
CA GLY A 136 -18.23 1.10 9.56
C GLY A 136 -18.93 2.45 9.71
N SER A 137 -19.35 2.76 10.94
CA SER A 137 -19.98 4.01 11.34
C SER A 137 -18.99 5.14 11.66
N GLY A 138 -17.69 4.85 11.73
CA GLY A 138 -16.68 5.78 12.22
C GLY A 138 -15.46 5.92 11.31
N ILE A 139 -14.39 6.51 11.84
CA ILE A 139 -13.12 6.69 11.13
C ILE A 139 -11.94 6.38 12.07
N ALA A 140 -10.88 5.84 11.49
CA ALA A 140 -9.59 5.66 12.15
C ALA A 140 -8.56 6.59 11.53
N VAL A 141 -7.79 7.27 12.38
CA VAL A 141 -6.75 8.23 12.01
C VAL A 141 -5.40 7.69 12.44
N TYR A 142 -4.47 7.71 11.52
CA TYR A 142 -3.13 7.18 11.70
C TYR A 142 -2.09 8.26 11.44
N ARG A 143 -0.98 8.18 12.18
CA ARG A 143 0.23 8.96 11.93
C ARG A 143 1.31 8.05 11.36
N TYR A 144 1.84 8.42 10.22
CA TYR A 144 2.97 7.76 9.60
C TYR A 144 4.28 8.40 10.04
N HIS A 145 5.30 7.57 10.27
CA HIS A 145 6.64 7.99 10.66
C HIS A 145 7.61 7.64 9.53
N PRO A 146 8.01 8.60 8.67
CA PRO A 146 8.82 8.30 7.48
C PRO A 146 10.17 7.65 7.79
N GLU A 147 10.80 8.05 8.90
CA GLU A 147 12.12 7.57 9.32
C GLU A 147 12.11 6.09 9.72
N THR A 148 11.06 5.65 10.41
CA THR A 148 10.93 4.26 10.90
C THR A 148 10.03 3.40 10.03
N LYS A 149 9.28 4.02 9.10
CA LYS A 149 8.25 3.40 8.27
C LYS A 149 7.15 2.73 9.08
N GLU A 150 6.83 3.30 10.24
CA GLU A 150 5.77 2.83 11.13
C GLU A 150 4.50 3.67 10.99
N LEU A 151 3.36 3.08 11.38
CA LEU A 151 2.05 3.70 11.28
C LEU A 151 1.30 3.49 12.60
N ASP A 152 1.13 4.57 13.35
CA ASP A 152 0.47 4.54 14.65
C ASP A 152 -0.99 4.95 14.51
N ASN A 153 -1.90 4.16 15.09
CA ASN A 153 -3.28 4.59 15.25
C ASN A 153 -3.35 5.61 16.39
N ILE A 154 -3.70 6.86 16.05
CA ILE A 154 -3.72 7.97 17.00
C ILE A 154 -5.14 8.36 17.43
N TRP A 155 -6.16 7.91 16.71
CA TRP A 155 -7.56 8.18 17.06
C TRP A 155 -8.53 7.25 16.33
N VAL A 156 -9.58 6.83 17.04
CA VAL A 156 -10.70 6.08 16.48
C VAL A 156 -11.99 6.69 17.02
N ALA A 157 -12.92 7.03 16.13
CA ALA A 157 -14.32 7.24 16.48
C ALA A 157 -15.17 6.11 15.88
N ASP A 158 -16.24 5.78 16.60
CA ASP A 158 -17.23 4.77 16.25
C ASP A 158 -18.59 5.41 15.94
#